data_AF-A0A5Z1RUJ4-F1
#
_entry.id   AF-A0A5Z1RUJ4-F1
#
_cell.length_a   1.000
_cell.length_b   1.000
_cell.length_c   1.000
_cell.angle_alpha   90.00
_cell.angle_beta   90.00
_cell.angle_gamma   90.00
#
_symmetry.space_group_name_H-M   'P 1'
#
loop_
_entity.id
_entity.type
_entity.pdbx_description
1 polymer ?
#
loop_
_entity_poly.entity_id
_entity_poly.type
_entity_poly.pdbx_seq_one_letter_code
_entity_poly.pdbx_strand_id
1 'polypeptide(L)'
;MNNIKIKLSVIANSIAIFALSILSIISFYFTKDSLYQSTLHAETELLKVTQISMDDFRSRNISLLNALEKDILNLPYEALNSQDNIINNAGAILKYYRNSGNLLAVYIGLDNGENIVSDDRSEKKNTNITINGKANNYNATTREWYKEARNSNQMYITPAYIDVVSNEYAITYSKALYKDGKFIGVLGIDVLLTSLQDRIARTPGNTFVFDHQDRIFAATNKALLDPSVDHSPVLNAYKAHGDNNFFSYKLNNEERLGVCTKVFAYTACITESADVINKPIFKAAYIQVIALIIMISISIILLYFIVSKYLSPLAAIQTGLTSFFDFINHKTKNVSTIDVK
;
A
#
# COMPACT_ATOMS: atom_id res chain seq x y z
N MET A 1 8.26 25.71 61.93
CA MET A 1 7.94 24.40 61.33
C MET A 1 7.39 24.44 59.90
N ASN A 2 6.54 25.42 59.52
CA ASN A 2 6.05 25.58 58.13
C ASN A 2 7.19 25.62 57.10
N ASN A 3 8.31 26.26 57.43
CA ASN A 3 9.49 26.32 56.55
C ASN A 3 10.09 24.92 56.24
N ILE A 4 10.09 23.99 57.20
CA ILE A 4 10.60 22.63 56.99
C ILE A 4 9.64 21.83 56.10
N LYS A 5 8.33 21.93 56.34
CA LYS A 5 7.30 21.27 55.52
C LYS A 5 7.38 21.69 54.04
N ILE A 6 7.52 23.00 53.81
CA ILE A 6 7.64 23.55 52.46
C ILE A 6 8.94 23.08 51.80
N LYS A 7 10.09 23.18 52.47
CA LYS A 7 11.38 22.71 51.94
C LYS A 7 11.37 21.23 51.57
N LEU A 8 10.82 20.37 52.44
CA LEU A 8 10.75 18.93 52.19
C LEU A 8 9.79 18.61 51.02
N SER A 9 8.63 19.29 50.98
CA SER A 9 7.66 19.16 49.88
C SER A 9 8.27 19.58 48.55
N VAL A 10 9.03 20.69 48.51
CA VAL A 10 9.71 21.15 47.29
C VAL A 10 10.71 20.09 46.80
N ILE A 11 11.56 19.55 47.68
CA ILE A 11 12.55 18.52 47.30
C ILE A 11 11.84 17.28 46.74
N ALA A 12 10.81 16.77 47.43
CA ALA A 12 10.06 15.59 47.00
C ALA A 12 9.37 15.82 45.65
N ASN A 13 8.77 17.00 45.46
CA ASN A 13 8.14 17.38 44.19
C ASN A 13 9.15 17.53 43.06
N SER A 14 10.33 18.11 43.32
CA SER A 14 11.40 18.20 42.31
C SER A 14 11.84 16.82 41.81
N ILE A 15 11.99 15.85 42.73
CA ILE A 15 12.33 14.46 42.36
C ILE A 15 11.19 13.82 41.56
N ALA A 16 9.93 14.00 41.98
CA ALA A 16 8.78 13.45 41.29
C ALA A 16 8.61 14.04 39.87
N ILE A 17 8.75 15.36 39.72
CA ILE A 17 8.68 16.05 38.42
C ILE A 17 9.80 15.55 37.51
N PHE A 18 11.02 15.39 38.02
CA PHE A 18 12.14 14.86 37.25
C PHE A 18 11.86 13.42 36.76
N ALA A 19 11.38 12.55 37.65
CA ALA A 19 11.02 11.18 37.30
C ALA A 19 9.89 11.11 36.26
N LEU A 20 8.83 11.90 36.44
CA LEU A 20 7.70 11.99 35.49
C LEU A 20 8.14 12.54 34.13
N SER A 21 9.06 13.50 34.11
CA SER A 21 9.60 14.06 32.88
C SER A 21 10.40 13.03 32.10
N ILE A 22 11.27 12.26 32.77
CA ILE A 22 12.01 11.15 32.14
C ILE A 22 11.04 10.11 31.58
N LEU A 23 10.05 9.69 32.37
CA LEU A 23 9.06 8.71 31.94
C LEU A 23 8.27 9.21 30.73
N SER A 24 7.88 10.49 30.72
CA SER A 24 7.18 11.11 29.59
C SER A 24 8.04 11.12 28.32
N ILE A 25 9.33 11.40 28.43
CA ILE A 25 10.26 11.39 27.28
C ILE A 25 10.39 9.97 26.72
N ILE A 26 10.61 8.97 27.57
CA ILE A 26 10.70 7.56 27.15
C ILE A 26 9.39 7.11 26.50
N SER A 27 8.26 7.44 27.12
CA SER A 27 6.92 7.13 26.60
C SER A 27 6.67 7.80 25.24
N PHE A 28 7.12 9.04 25.06
CA PHE A 28 7.01 9.73 23.78
C PHE A 28 7.83 9.03 22.68
N TYR A 29 9.08 8.65 22.95
CA TYR A 29 9.90 7.92 21.98
C TYR A 29 9.28 6.58 21.58
N PHE A 30 8.79 5.81 22.56
CA PHE A 30 8.10 4.55 22.29
C PHE A 30 6.82 4.78 21.46
N THR A 31 6.03 5.79 21.80
CA THR A 31 4.80 6.12 21.07
C THR A 31 5.10 6.57 19.65
N LYS A 32 6.12 7.41 19.47
CA LYS A 32 6.57 7.88 18.15
C LYS A 32 7.02 6.71 17.29
N ASP A 33 7.87 5.83 17.81
CA ASP A 33 8.36 4.65 17.08
C ASP A 33 7.22 3.71 16.73
N SER A 34 6.34 3.40 17.69
CA SER A 34 5.16 2.54 17.47
C SER A 34 4.20 3.11 16.41
N LEU A 35 3.90 4.41 16.45
CA LEU A 35 3.05 5.05 15.45
C LEU A 35 3.72 5.04 14.08
N TYR A 36 5.02 5.34 14.00
CA TYR A 36 5.77 5.33 12.76
C TYR A 36 5.77 3.93 12.13
N GLN A 37 6.13 2.89 12.89
CA GLN A 37 6.10 1.50 12.43
C GLN A 37 4.69 1.05 12.04
N SER A 38 3.66 1.46 12.80
CA SER A 38 2.26 1.18 12.45
C SER A 38 1.87 1.83 11.12
N THR A 39 2.36 3.03 10.82
CA THR A 39 2.15 3.69 9.53
C THR A 39 2.89 2.94 8.41
N LEU A 40 4.16 2.58 8.60
CA LEU A 40 4.90 1.78 7.60
C LEU A 40 4.19 0.45 7.29
N HIS A 41 3.71 -0.23 8.33
CA HIS A 41 2.93 -1.46 8.16
C HIS A 41 1.63 -1.19 7.38
N ALA A 42 0.88 -0.14 7.72
CA ALA A 42 -0.35 0.21 7.01
C ALA A 42 -0.08 0.51 5.53
N GLU A 43 0.93 1.31 5.19
CA GLU A 43 1.31 1.61 3.81
C GLU A 43 1.71 0.33 3.04
N THR A 44 2.41 -0.59 3.71
CA THR A 44 2.78 -1.89 3.11
C THR A 44 1.55 -2.73 2.77
N GLU A 45 0.57 -2.82 3.69
CA GLU A 45 -0.68 -3.54 3.46
C GLU A 45 -1.50 -2.90 2.32
N LEU A 46 -1.54 -1.57 2.26
CA LEU A 46 -2.22 -0.84 1.19
C LEU A 46 -1.55 -1.08 -0.17
N LEU A 47 -0.22 -1.04 -0.25
CA LEU A 47 0.53 -1.40 -1.46
C LEU A 47 0.25 -2.87 -1.85
N LYS A 48 0.13 -3.77 -0.87
CA LYS A 48 -0.17 -5.19 -1.11
C LYS A 48 -1.53 -5.37 -1.78
N VAL A 49 -2.55 -4.57 -1.42
CA VAL A 49 -3.85 -4.59 -2.11
C VAL A 49 -3.71 -4.27 -3.59
N THR A 50 -2.89 -3.28 -3.97
CA THR A 50 -2.60 -2.98 -5.37
C THR A 50 -1.88 -4.14 -6.08
N GLN A 51 -0.88 -4.76 -5.43
CA GLN A 51 -0.20 -5.96 -5.98
C GLN A 51 -1.21 -7.09 -6.23
N ILE A 52 -2.06 -7.40 -5.26
CA ILE A 52 -3.08 -8.45 -5.36
C ILE A 52 -4.05 -8.15 -6.50
N SER A 53 -4.47 -6.89 -6.67
CA SER A 53 -5.34 -6.51 -7.80
C SER A 53 -4.68 -6.77 -9.15
N MET A 54 -3.37 -6.57 -9.28
CA MET A 54 -2.63 -6.84 -10.50
C MET A 54 -2.41 -8.34 -10.74
N ASP A 55 -2.09 -9.08 -9.66
CA ASP A 55 -1.94 -10.54 -9.68
C ASP A 55 -3.26 -11.23 -10.06
N ASP A 56 -4.38 -10.80 -9.48
CA ASP A 56 -5.72 -11.31 -9.80
C ASP A 56 -6.08 -11.03 -11.26
N PHE A 57 -5.86 -9.78 -11.72
CA PHE A 57 -6.11 -9.43 -13.11
C PHE A 57 -5.32 -10.32 -14.08
N ARG A 58 -4.03 -10.50 -13.83
CA ARG A 58 -3.18 -11.38 -14.65
C ARG A 58 -3.65 -12.83 -14.57
N SER A 59 -3.86 -13.36 -13.37
CA SER A 59 -4.24 -14.76 -13.15
C SER A 59 -5.58 -15.11 -13.77
N ARG A 60 -6.56 -14.19 -13.70
CA ARG A 60 -7.86 -14.32 -14.37
C ARG A 60 -7.68 -14.46 -15.89
N ASN A 61 -6.89 -13.59 -16.50
CA ASN A 61 -6.69 -13.59 -17.95
C ASN A 61 -5.88 -14.81 -18.44
N ILE A 62 -4.88 -15.25 -17.66
CA ILE A 62 -4.17 -16.52 -17.89
C ILE A 62 -5.16 -17.69 -17.86
N SER A 63 -6.01 -17.75 -16.83
CA SER A 63 -7.00 -18.81 -16.67
C SER A 63 -8.00 -18.82 -17.83
N LEU A 64 -8.44 -17.64 -18.28
CA LEU A 64 -9.34 -17.50 -19.41
C LEU A 64 -8.72 -18.00 -20.72
N LEU A 65 -7.47 -17.64 -21.01
CA LEU A 65 -6.76 -18.11 -22.20
C LEU A 65 -6.54 -19.62 -22.18
N ASN A 66 -6.19 -20.20 -21.02
CA ASN A 66 -6.02 -21.65 -20.86
C ASN A 66 -7.35 -22.41 -21.02
N ALA A 67 -8.45 -21.85 -20.51
CA ALA A 67 -9.78 -22.43 -20.70
C ALA A 67 -10.19 -22.41 -22.19
N LEU A 68 -9.97 -21.28 -22.86
CA LEU A 68 -10.22 -21.14 -24.29
C LEU A 68 -9.36 -22.11 -25.11
N GLU A 69 -8.06 -22.21 -24.83
CA GLU A 69 -7.17 -23.18 -25.47
C GLU A 69 -7.72 -24.59 -25.34
N LYS A 70 -8.13 -25.00 -24.13
CA LYS A 70 -8.69 -26.33 -23.88
C LYS A 70 -9.95 -26.59 -24.72
N ASP A 71 -10.87 -25.64 -24.76
CA ASP A 71 -12.11 -25.79 -25.54
C ASP A 71 -11.86 -25.85 -27.05
N ILE A 72 -10.91 -25.06 -27.55
CA ILE A 72 -10.48 -25.14 -28.95
C ILE A 72 -9.84 -26.49 -29.24
N LEU A 73 -8.93 -26.98 -28.38
CA LEU A 73 -8.23 -28.25 -28.58
C LEU A 73 -9.12 -29.47 -28.31
N ASN A 74 -10.30 -29.33 -27.71
CA ASN A 74 -11.31 -30.39 -27.63
C ASN A 74 -11.94 -30.71 -28.99
N LEU A 75 -11.85 -29.79 -29.96
CA LEU A 75 -12.27 -30.05 -31.34
C LEU A 75 -11.35 -31.11 -32.01
N PRO A 76 -11.88 -31.92 -32.95
CA PRO A 76 -11.07 -32.84 -33.73
C PRO A 76 -10.10 -32.09 -34.64
N TYR A 77 -8.98 -32.74 -35.02
CA TYR A 77 -7.98 -32.11 -35.88
C TYR A 77 -8.58 -31.61 -37.21
N GLU A 78 -9.53 -32.32 -37.78
CA GLU A 78 -10.23 -31.97 -39.03
C GLU A 78 -10.99 -30.64 -38.92
N ALA A 79 -11.44 -30.28 -37.71
CA ALA A 79 -12.10 -29.00 -37.44
C ALA A 79 -11.11 -27.83 -37.32
N LEU A 80 -9.80 -28.11 -37.22
CA LEU A 80 -8.74 -27.12 -36.99
C LEU A 80 -7.66 -27.10 -38.09
N ASN A 81 -7.68 -28.05 -39.03
CA ASN A 81 -6.59 -28.26 -39.99
C ASN A 81 -6.57 -27.28 -41.18
N SER A 82 -7.52 -26.36 -41.26
CA SER A 82 -7.59 -25.34 -42.31
C SER A 82 -8.28 -24.09 -41.77
N GLN A 83 -8.02 -22.96 -42.42
CA GLN A 83 -8.64 -21.69 -42.06
C GLN A 83 -10.17 -21.75 -42.07
N ASP A 84 -10.77 -22.31 -43.12
CA ASP A 84 -12.23 -22.44 -43.24
C ASP A 84 -12.82 -23.33 -42.14
N ASN A 85 -12.12 -24.41 -41.79
CA ASN A 85 -12.54 -25.29 -40.71
C ASN A 85 -12.49 -24.57 -39.35
N ILE A 86 -11.43 -23.80 -39.07
CA ILE A 86 -11.33 -23.00 -37.84
C ILE A 86 -12.47 -21.97 -37.79
N ILE A 87 -12.74 -21.27 -38.90
CA ILE A 87 -13.84 -20.30 -38.97
C ILE A 87 -15.18 -20.94 -38.62
N ASN A 88 -15.46 -22.10 -39.23
CA ASN A 88 -16.75 -22.79 -39.09
C ASN A 88 -16.94 -23.45 -37.72
N ASN A 89 -15.86 -23.93 -37.08
CA ASN A 89 -15.95 -24.72 -35.86
C ASN A 89 -15.53 -23.96 -34.59
N ALA A 90 -14.53 -23.08 -34.68
CA ALA A 90 -14.02 -22.33 -33.53
C ALA A 90 -14.56 -20.90 -33.45
N GLY A 91 -15.05 -20.31 -34.55
CA GLY A 91 -15.46 -18.90 -34.58
C GLY A 91 -16.49 -18.52 -33.51
N ALA A 92 -17.50 -19.38 -33.28
CA ALA A 92 -18.50 -19.16 -32.22
C ALA A 92 -17.90 -19.24 -30.81
N ILE A 93 -16.91 -20.13 -30.59
CA ILE A 93 -16.17 -20.25 -29.32
C ILE A 93 -15.40 -18.96 -29.06
N LEU A 94 -14.68 -18.44 -30.06
CA LEU A 94 -13.93 -17.18 -29.93
C LEU A 94 -14.86 -16.02 -29.54
N LYS A 95 -16.01 -15.87 -30.21
CA LYS A 95 -17.02 -14.84 -29.87
C LYS A 95 -17.57 -15.01 -28.46
N TYR A 96 -17.89 -16.24 -28.06
CA TYR A 96 -18.40 -16.52 -26.72
C TYR A 96 -17.40 -16.11 -25.63
N TYR A 97 -16.13 -16.48 -25.78
CA TYR A 97 -15.07 -16.10 -24.84
C TYR A 97 -14.79 -14.60 -24.84
N ARG A 98 -14.83 -13.95 -26.01
CA ARG A 98 -14.72 -12.49 -26.11
C ARG A 98 -15.78 -11.79 -25.25
N ASN A 99 -17.04 -12.16 -25.47
CA ASN A 99 -18.18 -11.52 -24.81
C ASN A 99 -18.23 -11.85 -23.32
N SER A 100 -18.04 -13.11 -22.94
CA SER A 100 -18.07 -13.54 -21.52
C SER A 100 -16.88 -13.03 -20.71
N GLY A 101 -15.70 -12.94 -21.33
CA GLY A 101 -14.49 -12.43 -20.70
C GLY A 101 -14.39 -10.91 -20.66
N ASN A 102 -15.30 -10.21 -21.36
CA ASN A 102 -15.23 -8.77 -21.66
C ASN A 102 -13.87 -8.39 -22.25
N LEU A 103 -13.48 -9.10 -23.31
CA LEU A 103 -12.20 -8.94 -24.00
C LEU A 103 -12.34 -8.02 -25.20
N LEU A 104 -11.27 -7.29 -25.52
CA LEU A 104 -11.23 -6.44 -26.71
C LEU A 104 -11.33 -7.29 -27.98
N ALA A 105 -10.49 -8.31 -28.06
CA ALA A 105 -10.43 -9.23 -29.18
C ALA A 105 -10.00 -10.64 -28.72
N VAL A 106 -10.46 -11.64 -29.46
CA VAL A 106 -10.05 -13.04 -29.31
C VAL A 106 -9.77 -13.59 -30.70
N TYR A 107 -8.61 -14.22 -30.90
CA TYR A 107 -8.17 -14.54 -32.25
C TYR A 107 -7.20 -15.71 -32.36
N ILE A 108 -7.12 -16.29 -33.55
CA ILE A 108 -6.13 -17.30 -33.92
C ILE A 108 -5.35 -16.79 -35.14
N GLY A 109 -4.06 -16.55 -34.94
CA GLY A 109 -3.12 -16.26 -36.02
C GLY A 109 -2.62 -17.54 -36.66
N LEU A 110 -2.67 -17.61 -37.99
CA LEU A 110 -2.25 -18.76 -38.79
C LEU A 110 -0.83 -18.58 -39.34
N ASP A 111 -0.22 -19.67 -39.83
CA ASP A 111 1.13 -19.65 -40.41
C ASP A 111 1.22 -18.90 -41.75
N ASN A 112 0.11 -18.83 -42.49
CA ASN A 112 -0.06 -18.05 -43.71
C ASN A 112 -0.13 -16.53 -43.46
N GLY A 113 -0.11 -16.10 -42.19
CA GLY A 113 -0.15 -14.70 -41.78
C GLY A 113 -1.55 -14.12 -41.60
N GLU A 114 -2.60 -14.88 -41.89
CA GLU A 114 -3.97 -14.47 -41.61
C GLU A 114 -4.29 -14.58 -40.12
N ASN A 115 -5.19 -13.73 -39.65
CA ASN A 115 -5.68 -13.72 -38.28
C ASN A 115 -7.19 -13.82 -38.30
N ILE A 116 -7.73 -14.89 -37.71
CA ILE A 116 -9.16 -15.09 -37.54
C ILE A 116 -9.55 -14.42 -36.22
N VAL A 117 -10.28 -13.31 -36.29
CA VAL A 117 -10.51 -12.41 -35.14
C VAL A 117 -11.99 -12.27 -34.83
N SER A 118 -12.36 -12.51 -33.58
CA SER A 118 -13.60 -12.01 -33.00
C SER A 118 -13.30 -10.69 -32.27
N ASP A 119 -13.90 -9.61 -32.75
CA ASP A 119 -13.77 -8.24 -32.25
C ASP A 119 -15.02 -7.40 -32.60
N ASP A 120 -15.00 -6.10 -32.30
CA ASP A 120 -16.10 -5.20 -32.61
C ASP A 120 -16.41 -5.08 -34.11
N ARG A 121 -15.45 -5.37 -35.00
CA ARG A 121 -15.70 -5.38 -36.45
C ARG A 121 -16.55 -6.58 -36.84
N SER A 122 -16.31 -7.74 -36.22
CA SER A 122 -17.17 -8.92 -36.42
C SER A 122 -18.59 -8.69 -35.89
N GLU A 123 -18.74 -8.02 -34.74
CA GLU A 123 -20.05 -7.68 -34.19
C GLU A 123 -20.83 -6.73 -35.12
N LYS A 124 -20.18 -5.68 -35.62
CA LYS A 124 -20.78 -4.74 -36.59
C LYS A 124 -21.21 -5.40 -37.89
N LYS A 125 -20.55 -6.49 -38.28
CA LYS A 125 -20.89 -7.29 -39.47
C LYS A 125 -21.90 -8.40 -39.17
N ASN A 126 -22.36 -8.53 -37.93
CA ASN A 126 -23.21 -9.62 -37.46
C ASN A 126 -22.62 -11.01 -37.78
N THR A 127 -21.29 -11.15 -37.63
CA THR A 127 -20.56 -12.41 -37.79
C THR A 127 -19.86 -12.79 -36.49
N ASN A 128 -19.47 -14.06 -36.36
CA ASN A 128 -18.68 -14.51 -35.21
C ASN A 128 -17.23 -14.01 -35.26
N ILE A 129 -16.68 -13.92 -36.48
CA ILE A 129 -15.30 -13.54 -36.75
C ILE A 129 -15.20 -12.65 -37.98
N THR A 130 -14.03 -12.03 -38.15
CA THR A 130 -13.51 -11.46 -39.39
C THR A 130 -12.09 -11.95 -39.63
N ILE A 131 -11.61 -11.84 -40.86
CA ILE A 131 -10.22 -12.14 -41.20
C ILE A 131 -9.45 -10.84 -41.32
N ASN A 132 -8.34 -10.73 -40.59
CA ASN A 132 -7.36 -9.67 -40.74
C ASN A 132 -6.05 -10.27 -41.27
N GLY A 133 -5.69 -9.94 -42.50
CA GLY A 133 -4.56 -10.58 -43.18
C GLY A 133 -4.04 -9.72 -44.33
N LYS A 134 -3.53 -10.38 -45.38
CA LYS A 134 -2.90 -9.71 -46.52
C LYS A 134 -3.79 -8.64 -47.18
N ALA A 135 -5.10 -8.88 -47.25
CA ALA A 135 -6.08 -7.92 -47.79
C ALA A 135 -6.10 -6.58 -47.03
N ASN A 136 -5.67 -6.57 -45.76
CA ASN A 136 -5.63 -5.40 -44.89
C ASN A 136 -4.19 -4.95 -44.60
N ASN A 137 -3.21 -5.39 -45.42
CA ASN A 137 -1.78 -5.18 -45.19
C ASN A 137 -1.31 -5.63 -43.80
N TYR A 138 -1.90 -6.71 -43.28
CA TYR A 138 -1.61 -7.29 -41.98
C TYR A 138 -0.97 -8.68 -42.13
N ASN A 139 -0.01 -9.00 -41.25
CA ASN A 139 0.58 -10.33 -41.17
C ASN A 139 0.81 -10.72 -39.70
N ALA A 140 0.05 -11.70 -39.20
CA ALA A 140 0.12 -12.21 -37.84
C ALA A 140 1.54 -12.71 -37.48
N THR A 141 2.22 -13.38 -38.40
CA THR A 141 3.54 -14.01 -38.14
C THR A 141 4.66 -13.02 -37.82
N THR A 142 4.47 -11.74 -38.15
CA THR A 142 5.43 -10.67 -37.86
C THR A 142 5.26 -10.06 -36.47
N ARG A 143 4.11 -10.31 -35.83
CA ARG A 143 3.72 -9.70 -34.55
C ARG A 143 4.46 -10.38 -33.40
N GLU A 144 4.81 -9.59 -32.39
CA GLU A 144 5.53 -10.06 -31.20
C GLU A 144 4.78 -11.18 -30.48
N TRP A 145 3.49 -11.00 -30.19
CA TRP A 145 2.66 -12.02 -29.55
C TRP A 145 2.65 -13.36 -30.30
N TYR A 146 2.75 -13.34 -31.63
CA TYR A 146 2.80 -14.55 -32.44
C TYR A 146 4.17 -15.22 -32.33
N LYS A 147 5.25 -14.45 -32.56
CA LYS A 147 6.62 -14.96 -32.58
C LYS A 147 7.01 -15.54 -31.21
N GLU A 148 6.76 -14.81 -30.14
CA GLU A 148 7.18 -15.21 -28.79
C GLU A 148 6.39 -16.41 -28.27
N ALA A 149 5.08 -16.46 -28.52
CA ALA A 149 4.26 -17.63 -28.17
C ALA A 149 4.66 -18.86 -29.00
N ARG A 150 4.95 -18.70 -30.30
CA ARG A 150 5.37 -19.81 -31.18
C ARG A 150 6.75 -20.35 -30.81
N ASN A 151 7.69 -19.49 -30.41
CA ASN A 151 9.06 -19.89 -30.08
C ASN A 151 9.17 -20.57 -28.72
N SER A 152 8.42 -20.10 -27.73
CA SER A 152 8.52 -20.61 -26.35
C SER A 152 7.69 -21.87 -26.10
N ASN A 153 6.65 -22.11 -26.91
CA ASN A 153 5.58 -23.08 -26.63
C ASN A 153 4.96 -22.92 -25.22
N GLN A 154 5.13 -21.73 -24.64
CA GLN A 154 4.56 -21.30 -23.38
C GLN A 154 3.63 -20.13 -23.64
N MET A 155 2.86 -19.75 -22.62
CA MET A 155 2.08 -18.52 -22.70
C MET A 155 3.03 -17.32 -22.75
N TYR A 156 2.84 -16.46 -23.73
CA TYR A 156 3.50 -15.17 -23.82
C TYR A 156 2.53 -14.04 -23.50
N ILE A 157 3.00 -13.05 -22.74
CA ILE A 157 2.22 -11.89 -22.34
C ILE A 157 3.01 -10.66 -22.76
N THR A 158 2.44 -9.88 -23.69
CA THR A 158 3.11 -8.68 -24.19
C THR A 158 3.26 -7.66 -23.07
N PRO A 159 4.21 -6.72 -23.20
CA PRO A 159 4.09 -5.46 -22.51
C PRO A 159 2.83 -4.70 -22.93
N ALA A 160 2.42 -3.69 -22.15
CA ALA A 160 1.30 -2.83 -22.50
C ALA A 160 1.59 -2.04 -23.80
N TYR A 161 0.64 -2.02 -24.72
CA TYR A 161 0.71 -1.24 -25.97
C TYR A 161 -0.61 -0.51 -26.21
N ILE A 162 -0.60 0.53 -27.04
CA ILE A 162 -1.83 1.19 -27.50
C ILE A 162 -2.39 0.38 -28.65
N ASP A 163 -3.60 -0.18 -28.48
CA ASP A 163 -4.28 -0.87 -29.57
C ASP A 163 -4.71 0.12 -30.65
N VAL A 164 -4.44 -0.24 -31.91
CA VAL A 164 -4.65 0.64 -33.05
C VAL A 164 -6.11 0.83 -33.42
N VAL A 165 -7.00 -0.06 -32.95
CA VAL A 165 -8.44 0.00 -33.25
C VAL A 165 -9.17 0.76 -32.16
N SER A 166 -8.93 0.45 -30.88
CA SER A 166 -9.58 1.13 -29.76
C SER A 166 -8.91 2.45 -29.37
N ASN A 167 -7.64 2.64 -29.71
CA ASN A 167 -6.79 3.73 -29.21
C ASN A 167 -6.67 3.72 -27.67
N GLU A 168 -6.80 2.55 -27.06
CA GLU A 168 -6.66 2.33 -25.63
C GLU A 168 -5.48 1.41 -25.32
N TYR A 169 -4.97 1.47 -24.09
CA TYR A 169 -3.93 0.54 -23.65
C TYR A 169 -4.49 -0.89 -23.52
N ALA A 170 -3.77 -1.85 -24.08
CA ALA A 170 -4.09 -3.26 -24.05
C ALA A 170 -2.85 -4.13 -23.73
N ILE A 171 -3.12 -5.35 -23.28
CA ILE A 171 -2.15 -6.44 -23.18
C ILE A 171 -2.69 -7.63 -23.97
N THR A 172 -1.80 -8.28 -24.73
CA THR A 172 -2.09 -9.56 -25.35
C THR A 172 -1.57 -10.70 -24.47
N TYR A 173 -2.43 -11.67 -24.20
CA TYR A 173 -2.03 -13.00 -23.71
C TYR A 173 -2.11 -13.95 -24.90
N SER A 174 -1.05 -14.70 -25.16
CA SER A 174 -0.95 -15.53 -26.37
C SER A 174 -0.29 -16.89 -26.10
N LYS A 175 -0.68 -17.90 -26.86
CA LYS A 175 -0.15 -19.27 -26.74
C LYS A 175 -0.25 -20.03 -28.05
N ALA A 176 0.79 -20.79 -28.40
CA ALA A 176 0.77 -21.65 -29.58
C ALA A 176 -0.17 -22.86 -29.37
N LEU A 177 -0.96 -23.17 -30.39
CA LEU A 177 -1.88 -24.30 -30.41
C LEU A 177 -1.28 -25.47 -31.19
N TYR A 178 -1.22 -26.63 -30.55
CA TYR A 178 -0.81 -27.89 -31.18
C TYR A 178 -1.88 -28.96 -30.97
N LYS A 179 -2.24 -29.66 -32.04
CA LYS A 179 -3.17 -30.80 -32.02
C LYS A 179 -2.50 -31.97 -32.75
N ASP A 180 -2.43 -33.12 -32.08
CA ASP A 180 -1.80 -34.34 -32.62
C ASP A 180 -0.37 -34.11 -33.14
N GLY A 181 0.40 -33.29 -32.43
CA GLY A 181 1.77 -32.91 -32.78
C GLY A 181 1.89 -31.89 -33.93
N LYS A 182 0.77 -31.46 -34.52
CA LYS A 182 0.73 -30.50 -35.63
C LYS A 182 0.37 -29.11 -35.12
N PHE A 183 1.08 -28.10 -35.63
CA PHE A 183 0.82 -26.71 -35.33
C PHE A 183 -0.48 -26.24 -36.01
N ILE A 184 -1.36 -25.61 -35.25
CA ILE A 184 -2.63 -25.06 -35.73
C ILE A 184 -2.52 -23.54 -35.95
N GLY A 185 -1.86 -22.84 -35.02
CA GLY A 185 -1.78 -21.38 -35.01
C GLY A 185 -1.38 -20.86 -33.63
N VAL A 186 -1.44 -19.54 -33.44
CA VAL A 186 -1.25 -18.90 -32.14
C VAL A 186 -2.58 -18.28 -31.71
N LEU A 187 -3.09 -18.74 -30.58
CA LEU A 187 -4.25 -18.17 -29.91
C LEU A 187 -3.84 -16.90 -29.18
N GLY A 188 -4.63 -15.85 -29.29
CA GLY A 188 -4.43 -14.58 -28.58
C GLY A 188 -5.73 -14.02 -28.02
N ILE A 189 -5.64 -13.39 -26.85
CA ILE A 189 -6.69 -12.53 -26.30
C ILE A 189 -6.11 -11.15 -26.00
N ASP A 190 -6.83 -10.11 -26.42
CA ASP A 190 -6.50 -8.72 -26.08
C ASP A 190 -7.40 -8.25 -24.94
N VAL A 191 -6.76 -7.72 -23.89
CA VAL A 191 -7.44 -7.23 -22.69
C VAL A 191 -7.19 -5.75 -22.54
N LEU A 192 -8.26 -4.96 -22.45
CA LEU A 192 -8.16 -3.53 -22.14
C LEU A 192 -7.68 -3.32 -20.72
N LEU A 193 -6.68 -2.44 -20.59
CA LEU A 193 -6.10 -2.06 -19.32
C LEU A 193 -6.94 -1.05 -18.55
N THR A 194 -7.93 -0.42 -19.17
CA THR A 194 -8.90 0.47 -18.50
C THR A 194 -9.54 -0.20 -17.29
N SER A 195 -9.92 -1.48 -17.42
CA SER A 195 -10.47 -2.25 -16.30
C SER A 195 -9.49 -2.44 -15.13
N LEU A 196 -8.19 -2.61 -15.40
CA LEU A 196 -7.14 -2.69 -14.38
C LEU A 196 -6.88 -1.31 -13.76
N GLN A 197 -6.78 -0.27 -14.59
CA GLN A 197 -6.62 1.11 -14.15
C GLN A 197 -7.77 1.52 -13.22
N ASP A 198 -9.02 1.17 -13.56
CA ASP A 198 -10.20 1.44 -12.75
C ASP A 198 -10.24 0.63 -11.44
N ARG A 199 -9.66 -0.58 -11.42
CA ARG A 199 -9.50 -1.36 -10.18
C ARG A 199 -8.47 -0.72 -9.27
N ILE A 200 -7.31 -0.36 -9.81
CA ILE A 200 -6.24 0.34 -9.07
C ILE A 200 -6.75 1.68 -8.54
N ALA A 201 -7.48 2.45 -9.35
CA ALA A 201 -8.04 3.75 -8.97
C ALA A 201 -9.01 3.67 -7.77
N ARG A 202 -9.54 2.48 -7.45
CA ARG A 202 -10.43 2.21 -6.32
C ARG A 202 -9.72 1.57 -5.13
N THR A 203 -8.42 1.28 -5.23
CA THR A 203 -7.65 0.76 -4.10
C THR A 203 -7.44 1.84 -3.04
N PRO A 204 -7.43 1.47 -1.74
CA PRO A 204 -7.15 2.42 -0.67
C PRO A 204 -5.69 2.86 -0.68
N GLY A 205 -5.41 4.01 -0.06
CA GLY A 205 -4.08 4.61 -0.04
C GLY A 205 -3.74 5.35 -1.33
N ASN A 206 -2.68 6.16 -1.29
CA ASN A 206 -2.22 6.91 -2.45
C ASN A 206 -1.26 6.07 -3.30
N THR A 207 -1.81 4.97 -3.84
CA THR A 207 -1.09 4.00 -4.67
C THR A 207 -1.10 4.40 -6.14
N PHE A 208 -0.07 3.99 -6.86
CA PHE A 208 0.07 4.18 -8.29
C PHE A 208 1.04 3.15 -8.88
N VAL A 209 0.98 2.99 -10.19
CA VAL A 209 1.70 1.95 -10.92
C VAL A 209 2.38 2.56 -12.14
N PHE A 210 3.63 2.21 -12.35
CA PHE A 210 4.39 2.48 -13.56
C PHE A 210 4.41 1.26 -14.49
N ASP A 211 4.37 1.51 -15.80
CA ASP A 211 4.63 0.50 -16.81
C ASP A 211 6.12 0.08 -16.87
N HIS A 212 6.43 -0.85 -17.76
CA HIS A 212 7.79 -1.36 -17.97
C HIS A 212 8.80 -0.33 -18.52
N GLN A 213 8.35 0.86 -18.95
CA GLN A 213 9.22 1.99 -19.30
C GLN A 213 9.25 3.07 -18.21
N ASP A 214 8.86 2.75 -16.98
CA ASP A 214 8.78 3.69 -15.87
C ASP A 214 7.79 4.86 -16.14
N ARG A 215 6.80 4.71 -17.04
CA ARG A 215 5.76 5.72 -17.28
C ARG A 215 4.55 5.47 -16.41
N ILE A 216 3.93 6.54 -15.91
CA ILE A 216 2.74 6.42 -15.06
C ILE A 216 1.61 5.72 -15.83
N PHE A 217 1.08 4.64 -15.26
CA PHE A 217 0.10 3.77 -15.89
C PHE A 217 -1.26 3.84 -15.20
N ALA A 218 -1.29 3.81 -13.87
CA ALA A 218 -2.51 3.87 -13.08
C ALA A 218 -2.25 4.56 -11.75
N ALA A 219 -3.26 5.22 -11.19
CA ALA A 219 -3.15 5.87 -9.89
C ALA A 219 -4.52 5.96 -9.21
N THR A 220 -4.54 5.83 -7.87
CA THR A 220 -5.69 6.17 -7.04
C THR A 220 -5.99 7.66 -7.12
N ASN A 221 -4.96 8.49 -6.97
CA ASN A 221 -5.07 9.91 -7.24
C ASN A 221 -4.87 10.20 -8.73
N LYS A 222 -5.96 10.47 -9.45
CA LYS A 222 -5.93 10.75 -10.91
C LYS A 222 -5.05 11.95 -11.28
N ALA A 223 -4.76 12.87 -10.36
CA ALA A 223 -3.86 13.99 -10.62
C ALA A 223 -2.42 13.52 -10.94
N LEU A 224 -2.01 12.35 -10.47
CA LEU A 224 -0.70 11.76 -10.77
C LEU A 224 -0.55 11.31 -12.24
N LEU A 225 -1.66 11.17 -12.96
CA LEU A 225 -1.69 10.81 -14.37
C LEU A 225 -1.45 12.02 -15.29
N ASP A 226 -1.41 13.24 -14.74
CA ASP A 226 -1.09 14.44 -15.52
C ASP A 226 0.36 14.37 -16.02
N PRO A 227 0.62 14.53 -17.33
CA PRO A 227 1.97 14.48 -17.90
C PRO A 227 2.97 15.49 -17.32
N SER A 228 2.49 16.55 -16.67
CA SER A 228 3.31 17.56 -15.99
C SER A 228 3.91 17.10 -14.66
N VAL A 229 3.39 16.02 -14.08
CA VAL A 229 3.88 15.48 -12.80
C VAL A 229 5.23 14.78 -13.01
N ASP A 230 6.27 15.29 -12.35
CA ASP A 230 7.59 14.67 -12.36
C ASP A 230 7.66 13.47 -11.40
N HIS A 231 7.69 12.28 -11.97
CA HIS A 231 7.84 11.01 -11.24
C HIS A 231 9.30 10.59 -11.04
N SER A 232 10.27 11.34 -11.57
CA SER A 232 11.70 11.02 -11.44
C SER A 232 12.17 10.92 -9.99
N PRO A 233 11.75 11.79 -9.04
CA PRO A 233 12.18 11.69 -7.66
C PRO A 233 11.82 10.36 -6.98
N VAL A 234 10.58 9.87 -7.18
CA VAL A 234 10.14 8.59 -6.60
C VAL A 234 10.82 7.41 -7.27
N LEU A 235 10.98 7.44 -8.60
CA LEU A 235 11.67 6.37 -9.35
C LEU A 235 13.16 6.28 -8.98
N ASN A 236 13.84 7.42 -8.82
CA ASN A 236 15.24 7.46 -8.42
C ASN A 236 15.43 6.95 -6.98
N ALA A 237 14.55 7.35 -6.07
CA ALA A 237 14.57 6.86 -4.70
C ALA A 237 14.31 5.36 -4.64
N TYR A 238 13.33 4.85 -5.40
CA TYR A 238 13.07 3.43 -5.54
C TYR A 238 14.28 2.66 -6.09
N LYS A 239 14.92 3.14 -7.16
CA LYS A 239 16.13 2.52 -7.73
C LYS A 239 17.27 2.41 -6.71
N ALA A 240 17.37 3.34 -5.77
CA ALA A 240 18.38 3.33 -4.72
C ALA A 240 18.05 2.38 -3.54
N HIS A 241 16.78 2.11 -3.26
CA HIS A 241 16.35 1.34 -2.07
C HIS A 241 15.83 -0.06 -2.39
N GLY A 242 15.33 -0.30 -3.60
CA GLY A 242 14.78 -1.58 -4.02
C GLY A 242 13.37 -1.87 -3.50
N ASP A 243 12.92 -3.10 -3.74
CA ASP A 243 11.55 -3.54 -3.47
C ASP A 243 11.23 -3.60 -1.97
N ASN A 244 10.06 -3.09 -1.60
CA ASN A 244 9.48 -3.11 -0.25
C ASN A 244 10.33 -2.41 0.83
N ASN A 245 11.30 -1.59 0.42
CA ASN A 245 12.07 -0.75 1.33
C ASN A 245 11.54 0.67 1.29
N PHE A 246 11.21 1.21 2.47
CA PHE A 246 10.77 2.59 2.60
C PHE A 246 11.91 3.57 2.31
N PHE A 247 11.57 4.66 1.64
CA PHE A 247 12.50 5.73 1.30
C PHE A 247 11.84 7.09 1.44
N SER A 248 12.64 8.10 1.78
CA SER A 248 12.21 9.50 1.74
C SER A 248 12.60 10.14 0.42
N TYR A 249 11.75 11.01 -0.10
CA TYR A 249 12.02 11.79 -1.30
C TYR A 249 11.28 13.14 -1.23
N LYS A 250 11.69 14.07 -2.09
CA LYS A 250 11.03 15.38 -2.22
C LYS A 250 10.33 15.51 -3.56
N LEU A 251 9.15 16.10 -3.53
CA LEU A 251 8.44 16.57 -4.72
C LEU A 251 7.87 17.95 -4.41
N ASN A 252 8.16 18.95 -5.25
CA ASN A 252 7.71 20.34 -5.03
C ASN A 252 8.09 20.92 -3.65
N ASN A 253 9.29 20.60 -3.15
CA ASN A 253 9.78 20.94 -1.81
C ASN A 253 9.02 20.31 -0.61
N GLU A 254 8.05 19.43 -0.86
CA GLU A 254 7.40 18.64 0.19
C GLU A 254 8.16 17.34 0.43
N GLU A 255 8.46 17.06 1.70
CA GLU A 255 9.02 15.77 2.12
C GLU A 255 7.94 14.69 2.05
N ARG A 256 8.28 13.56 1.46
CA ARG A 256 7.38 12.43 1.25
C ARG A 256 8.07 11.14 1.65
N LEU A 257 7.25 10.18 2.08
CA LEU A 257 7.68 8.81 2.28
C LEU A 257 7.08 7.96 1.17
N GLY A 258 7.86 7.05 0.61
CA GLY A 258 7.40 6.10 -0.40
C GLY A 258 7.90 4.71 -0.14
N VAL A 259 7.18 3.73 -0.66
CA VAL A 259 7.65 2.37 -0.84
C VAL A 259 7.12 1.85 -2.18
N CYS A 260 7.94 1.10 -2.90
CA CYS A 260 7.59 0.53 -4.19
C CYS A 260 8.03 -0.94 -4.26
N THR A 261 7.45 -1.69 -5.19
CA THR A 261 7.86 -3.06 -5.51
C THR A 261 7.64 -3.35 -6.98
N LYS A 262 8.43 -4.26 -7.56
CA LYS A 262 8.08 -4.87 -8.85
C LYS A 262 6.86 -5.79 -8.73
N VAL A 263 6.00 -5.72 -9.75
CA VAL A 263 4.87 -6.63 -9.99
C VAL A 263 4.92 -7.04 -11.45
N PHE A 264 5.55 -8.19 -11.74
CA PHE A 264 5.92 -8.58 -13.10
C PHE A 264 6.78 -7.51 -13.79
N ALA A 265 6.30 -6.94 -14.89
CA ALA A 265 6.98 -5.88 -15.63
C ALA A 265 6.67 -4.47 -15.09
N TYR A 266 5.74 -4.34 -14.15
CA TYR A 266 5.30 -3.05 -13.61
C TYR A 266 6.01 -2.73 -12.28
N THR A 267 5.98 -1.46 -11.89
CA THR A 267 6.36 -1.02 -10.54
C THR A 267 5.15 -0.43 -9.85
N ALA A 268 4.70 -1.05 -8.75
CA ALA A 268 3.66 -0.48 -7.90
C ALA A 268 4.31 0.31 -6.77
N CYS A 269 3.77 1.49 -6.48
CA CYS A 269 4.25 2.40 -5.44
C CYS A 269 3.08 2.88 -4.59
N ILE A 270 3.37 3.22 -3.35
CA ILE A 270 2.50 4.02 -2.47
C ILE A 270 3.35 5.14 -1.88
N THR A 271 2.79 6.35 -1.81
CA THR A 271 3.52 7.48 -1.22
C THR A 271 2.61 8.38 -0.43
N GLU A 272 3.12 8.93 0.66
CA GLU A 272 2.38 9.81 1.54
C GLU A 272 3.25 11.02 1.93
N SER A 273 2.61 12.16 2.21
CA SER A 273 3.32 13.33 2.73
C SER A 273 3.85 13.04 4.13
N ALA A 274 5.07 13.50 4.43
CA ALA A 274 5.62 13.41 5.78
C ALA A 274 4.71 14.08 6.82
N ASP A 275 3.94 15.10 6.44
CA ASP A 275 3.00 15.77 7.34
C ASP A 275 1.82 14.88 7.73
N VAL A 276 1.32 14.05 6.81
CA VAL A 276 0.24 13.10 7.09
C VAL A 276 0.73 12.02 8.07
N ILE A 277 1.99 11.59 7.93
CA ILE A 277 2.65 10.64 8.84
C ILE A 277 2.92 11.28 10.22
N ASN A 278 3.36 12.53 10.25
CA ASN A 278 3.74 13.22 11.49
C ASN A 278 2.54 13.77 12.28
N LYS A 279 1.41 14.05 11.64
CA LYS A 279 0.19 14.55 12.30
C LYS A 279 -0.29 13.72 13.48
N PRO A 280 -0.45 12.37 13.40
CA PRO A 280 -0.83 11.55 14.54
C PRO A 280 0.24 11.60 15.66
N ILE A 281 1.52 11.68 15.30
CA ILE A 281 2.63 11.77 16.26
C ILE A 281 2.54 13.10 17.04
N PHE A 282 2.32 14.23 16.37
CA PHE A 282 2.15 15.52 17.03
C PHE A 282 0.88 15.58 17.89
N LYS A 283 -0.22 14.96 17.44
CA LYS A 283 -1.44 14.85 18.25
C LYS A 283 -1.20 14.04 19.53
N ALA A 284 -0.50 12.92 19.43
CA ALA A 284 -0.12 12.12 20.60
C ALA A 284 0.80 12.89 21.55
N ALA A 285 1.79 13.62 21.01
CA ALA A 285 2.67 14.48 21.79
C ALA A 285 1.88 15.54 22.58
N TYR A 286 0.92 16.21 21.93
CA TYR A 286 0.09 17.24 22.57
C TYR A 286 -0.74 16.67 23.74
N ILE A 287 -1.36 15.50 23.54
CA ILE A 287 -2.12 14.81 24.59
C ILE A 287 -1.19 14.42 25.76
N GLN A 288 0.01 13.92 25.48
CA GLN A 288 0.99 13.55 26.51
C GLN A 288 1.47 14.76 27.33
N VAL A 289 1.71 15.90 26.69
CA VAL A 289 2.10 17.14 27.40
C VAL A 289 1.00 17.60 28.35
N ILE A 290 -0.27 17.59 27.90
CA ILE A 290 -1.41 17.93 28.77
C ILE A 290 -1.50 16.95 29.95
N ALA A 291 -1.40 15.64 29.67
CA ALA A 291 -1.43 14.62 30.71
C ALA A 291 -0.28 14.81 31.73
N LEU A 292 0.93 15.16 31.28
CA LEU A 292 2.07 15.46 32.14
C LEU A 292 1.79 16.65 33.07
N ILE A 293 1.24 17.75 32.54
CA ILE A 293 0.90 18.94 33.34
C ILE A 293 -0.15 18.60 34.40
N ILE A 294 -1.17 17.81 34.05
CA ILE A 294 -2.20 17.35 34.99
C ILE A 294 -1.58 16.47 36.07
N MET A 295 -0.72 15.51 35.69
CA MET A 295 -0.03 14.62 36.61
C MET A 295 0.88 15.36 37.59
N ILE A 296 1.63 16.38 37.12
CA ILE A 296 2.45 17.24 37.97
C ILE A 296 1.57 18.01 38.95
N SER A 297 0.46 18.58 38.49
CA SER A 297 -0.47 19.34 39.33
C SER A 297 -1.05 18.48 40.45
N ILE A 298 -1.49 17.26 40.11
CA ILE A 298 -1.99 16.28 41.09
C ILE A 298 -0.89 15.87 42.07
N SER A 299 0.32 15.61 41.58
CA SER A 299 1.47 15.21 42.40
C SER A 299 1.81 16.27 43.45
N ILE A 300 1.84 17.56 43.06
CA ILE A 300 2.11 18.68 43.97
C ILE A 300 1.08 18.75 45.08
N ILE A 301 -0.21 18.68 44.73
CA ILE A 301 -1.31 18.74 45.69
C ILE A 301 -1.20 17.56 46.67
N LEU A 302 -1.06 16.34 46.14
CA LEU A 302 -1.03 15.11 46.93
C LEU A 302 0.19 15.06 47.87
N LEU A 303 1.38 15.39 47.37
CA LEU A 303 2.61 15.42 48.18
C LEU A 303 2.53 16.49 49.27
N TYR A 304 1.96 17.66 48.99
CA TYR A 304 1.75 18.69 50.01
C TYR A 304 0.86 18.19 51.16
N PHE A 305 -0.26 17.53 50.85
CA PHE A 305 -1.15 16.96 51.86
C PHE A 305 -0.49 15.86 52.69
N ILE A 306 0.23 14.95 52.03
CA ILE A 306 0.97 13.86 52.69
C ILE A 306 2.02 14.46 53.65
N VAL A 307 2.93 15.30 53.16
CA VAL A 307 3.99 15.91 53.96
C VAL A 307 3.38 16.73 55.11
N SER A 308 2.28 17.45 54.87
CA SER A 308 1.62 18.24 55.90
C SER A 308 1.05 17.41 57.03
N LYS A 309 0.42 16.25 56.70
CA LYS A 309 -0.15 15.30 57.66
C LYS A 309 0.93 14.57 58.44
N TYR A 310 1.95 14.03 57.79
CA TYR A 310 3.01 13.28 58.48
C TYR A 310 3.92 14.16 59.34
N LEU A 311 4.14 15.43 58.96
CA LEU A 311 4.96 16.36 59.73
C LEU A 311 4.15 17.20 60.74
N SER A 312 2.82 17.04 60.86
CA SER A 312 2.06 17.77 61.89
C SER A 312 2.46 17.42 63.33
N PRO A 313 2.73 16.15 63.69
CA PRO A 313 3.06 15.79 65.08
C PRO A 313 4.41 16.34 65.55
N LEU A 314 5.33 16.64 64.62
CA LEU A 314 6.63 17.24 64.95
C LEU A 314 6.50 18.61 65.64
N ALA A 315 5.40 19.36 65.43
CA ALA A 315 5.20 20.65 66.08
C ALA A 315 4.87 20.47 67.54
N ALA A 316 4.01 19.50 67.82
CA ALA A 316 3.66 19.11 69.18
C ALA A 316 4.92 18.62 69.91
N ILE A 317 5.74 17.78 69.27
CA ILE A 317 7.00 17.29 69.84
C ILE A 317 7.98 18.44 70.10
N GLN A 318 8.22 19.32 69.13
CA GLN A 318 9.13 20.46 69.29
C GLN A 318 8.68 21.39 70.43
N THR A 319 7.40 21.73 70.47
CA THR A 319 6.83 22.62 71.49
C THR A 319 6.88 21.97 72.87
N GLY A 320 6.55 20.67 72.94
CA GLY A 320 6.64 19.88 74.16
C GLY A 320 8.06 19.78 74.71
N LEU A 321 9.04 19.51 73.86
CA LEU A 321 10.45 19.48 74.25
C LEU A 321 10.96 20.86 74.70
N THR A 322 10.56 21.94 74.00
CA THR A 322 10.94 23.32 74.40
C THR A 322 10.36 23.66 75.78
N SER A 323 9.08 23.35 76.00
CA SER A 323 8.41 23.52 77.29
C SER A 323 9.08 22.72 78.42
N PHE A 324 9.49 21.49 78.12
CA PHE A 324 10.25 20.65 79.05
C PHE A 324 11.62 21.26 79.40
N PHE A 325 12.37 21.76 78.42
CA PHE A 325 13.65 22.43 78.68
C PHE A 325 13.50 23.75 79.41
N ASP A 326 12.46 24.54 79.13
CA ASP A 326 12.17 25.79 79.85
C ASP A 326 11.79 25.54 81.31
N PHE A 327 11.10 24.43 81.59
CA PHE A 327 10.81 23.97 82.95
C PHE A 327 12.09 23.58 83.71
N ILE A 328 12.97 22.77 83.12
CA ILE A 328 14.25 22.38 83.75
C ILE A 328 15.14 23.60 83.99
N ASN A 329 15.15 24.57 83.09
CA ASN A 329 15.93 25.80 83.23
C ASN A 329 15.24 26.87 84.12
N HIS A 330 14.21 26.48 84.89
CA HIS A 330 13.46 27.35 85.81
C HIS A 330 12.81 28.59 85.16
N LYS A 331 12.63 28.60 83.84
CA LYS A 331 11.95 29.69 83.12
C LYS A 331 10.42 29.58 83.25
N THR A 332 9.91 28.38 83.48
CA THR A 332 8.50 28.10 83.73
C THR A 332 8.33 27.18 84.94
N LYS A 333 7.17 27.24 85.60
CA LYS A 333 6.86 26.42 86.79
C LYS A 333 6.10 25.13 86.48
N ASN A 334 5.61 24.98 85.24
CA ASN A 334 4.76 23.86 84.82
C ASN A 334 5.26 23.30 83.48
N VAL A 335 5.11 21.98 83.30
CA VAL A 335 5.34 21.29 82.03
C VAL A 335 4.08 20.54 81.61
N SER A 336 3.74 20.58 80.33
CA SER A 336 2.59 19.85 79.76
C SER A 336 3.04 18.53 79.11
N THR A 337 2.19 17.50 79.15
CA THR A 337 2.45 16.24 78.45
C THR A 337 2.41 16.44 76.94
N ILE A 338 3.33 15.82 76.21
CA ILE A 338 3.36 15.90 74.74
C ILE A 338 2.29 14.94 74.18
N ASP A 339 1.18 15.49 73.69
CA ASP A 339 0.16 14.69 73.00
C ASP A 339 0.58 14.52 71.53
N VAL A 340 1.01 13.31 71.18
CA VAL A 340 1.41 12.93 69.82
C VAL A 340 0.36 11.97 69.29
N LYS A 341 -0.71 12.51 68.70
CA LYS A 341 -1.67 11.75 67.90
C LYS A 341 -1.45 11.95 66.41
#